data_AF-A0A0W8I749-F1
#
_entry.id   AF-A0A0W8I749-F1
#
_cell.length_a   1.000
_cell.length_b   1.000
_cell.length_c   1.000
_cell.angle_alpha   90.00
_cell.angle_beta   90.00
_cell.angle_gamma   90.00
#
_symmetry.space_group_name_H-M   'P 1'
#
loop_
_entity.id
_entity.type
_entity.pdbx_description
1 polymer ?
#
loop_
_entity_poly.entity_id
_entity_poly.type
_entity_poly.pdbx_seq_one_letter_code
_entity_poly.pdbx_strand_id
1 'polypeptide(L)'
;MDIGARRTNSHDDIDDEPLAEAEPGEGERELVYANVAEFVTEHLAYQYRRDIDLAGRSTTFTWCAQWWRHEEAVSRLTGLWRAWENLRTDPTTGLAVWWRDYADPTMRVLFDEKGPFHGCTPRAHSPKGIPLPLDPPPAGLFD
;
A
#
# COMPACT_ATOMS: atom_id res chain seq x y z
N MET A 1 60.79 -53.07 18.66
CA MET A 1 61.34 -52.71 17.34
C MET A 1 60.33 -51.80 16.69
N ASP A 2 60.86 -50.66 16.26
CA ASP A 2 60.17 -49.45 15.83
C ASP A 2 59.83 -49.52 14.32
N ILE A 3 59.06 -48.52 13.88
CA ILE A 3 58.90 -47.95 12.54
C ILE A 3 57.60 -48.33 11.81
N GLY A 4 56.64 -47.40 11.87
CA GLY A 4 55.44 -47.34 11.03
C GLY A 4 54.97 -45.90 10.88
N ALA A 5 55.14 -45.33 9.68
CA ALA A 5 55.03 -43.91 9.37
C ALA A 5 53.61 -43.34 9.28
N ARG A 6 53.55 -42.00 9.43
CA ARG A 6 52.82 -41.00 8.61
C ARG A 6 51.43 -40.50 9.06
N ARG A 7 51.48 -39.25 9.58
CA ARG A 7 50.62 -38.05 9.37
C ARG A 7 49.11 -38.23 9.14
N THR A 8 48.30 -37.50 9.93
CA THR A 8 47.24 -36.63 9.38
C THR A 8 47.02 -35.38 10.22
N ASN A 9 46.98 -34.25 9.52
CA ASN A 9 46.51 -32.94 9.94
C ASN A 9 45.00 -33.04 10.25
N SER A 10 44.52 -32.43 11.32
CA SER A 10 43.09 -32.18 11.53
C SER A 10 42.96 -30.84 12.24
N HIS A 11 43.12 -29.77 11.47
CA HIS A 11 42.70 -28.45 11.89
C HIS A 11 41.37 -28.22 11.18
N ASP A 12 40.32 -28.51 11.92
CA ASP A 12 39.01 -27.88 11.90
C ASP A 12 38.47 -27.52 10.50
N ASP A 13 37.59 -28.39 10.02
CA ASP A 13 36.60 -28.12 8.98
C ASP A 13 35.80 -26.86 9.38
N ILE A 14 36.19 -25.70 8.84
CA ILE A 14 35.27 -24.58 8.69
C ILE A 14 34.60 -24.82 7.35
N ASP A 15 33.36 -25.27 7.42
CA ASP A 15 32.45 -25.39 6.29
C ASP A 15 32.45 -24.08 5.50
N ASP A 16 33.10 -24.10 4.33
CA ASP A 16 32.99 -23.11 3.28
C ASP A 16 31.62 -23.33 2.62
N GLU A 17 30.55 -22.99 3.33
CA GLU A 17 29.22 -22.92 2.76
C GLU A 17 29.20 -21.66 1.87
N PRO A 18 29.08 -21.78 0.54
CA PRO A 18 29.05 -20.61 -0.32
C PRO A 18 27.82 -19.80 0.06
N LEU A 19 28.05 -18.56 0.52
CA LEU A 19 27.02 -17.55 0.69
C LEU A 19 26.21 -17.51 -0.60
N ALA A 20 24.98 -18.02 -0.55
CA ALA A 20 24.08 -18.04 -1.70
C ALA A 20 24.10 -16.66 -2.35
N GLU A 21 24.60 -16.62 -3.59
CA GLU A 21 24.63 -15.41 -4.38
C GLU A 21 23.19 -14.88 -4.41
N ALA A 22 23.00 -13.67 -3.87
CA ALA A 22 21.69 -13.04 -3.90
C ALA A 22 21.27 -12.92 -5.37
N GLU A 23 20.23 -13.67 -5.74
CA GLU A 23 19.62 -13.62 -7.06
C GLU A 23 19.41 -12.14 -7.46
N PRO A 24 19.79 -11.74 -8.68
CA PRO A 24 19.67 -10.36 -9.12
C PRO A 24 18.24 -9.88 -8.91
N GLY A 25 18.10 -8.79 -8.16
CA GLY A 25 16.82 -8.27 -7.69
C GLY A 25 15.78 -8.20 -8.80
N GLU A 26 14.56 -8.60 -8.45
CA GLU A 26 13.35 -8.51 -9.28
C GLU A 26 13.42 -7.26 -10.16
N GLY A 27 13.60 -7.45 -11.47
CA GLY A 27 13.63 -6.35 -12.43
C GLY A 27 12.41 -5.46 -12.22
N GLU A 28 12.56 -4.15 -12.40
CA GLU A 28 11.51 -3.14 -12.23
C GLU A 28 10.18 -3.66 -12.80
N ARG A 29 9.30 -4.14 -11.91
CA ARG A 29 8.06 -4.79 -12.31
C ARG A 29 7.24 -3.76 -13.07
N GLU A 30 6.95 -4.05 -14.34
CA GLU A 30 6.16 -3.15 -15.19
C GLU A 30 4.80 -2.91 -14.54
N LEU A 31 4.51 -1.64 -14.24
CA LEU A 31 3.26 -1.22 -13.64
C LEU A 31 2.15 -1.29 -14.70
N VAL A 32 1.00 -1.84 -14.35
CA VAL A 32 -0.16 -1.87 -15.27
C VAL A 32 -0.78 -0.50 -15.38
N TYR A 33 -0.86 0.24 -14.27
CA TYR A 33 -1.23 1.66 -14.28
C TYR A 33 -0.01 2.49 -13.96
N ALA A 34 0.27 3.55 -14.71
CA ALA A 34 1.48 4.35 -14.51
C ALA A 34 1.45 5.14 -13.20
N ASN A 35 0.26 5.43 -12.69
CA ASN A 35 0.04 6.25 -11.49
C ASN A 35 -1.31 5.94 -10.82
N VAL A 36 -1.48 6.48 -9.61
CA VAL A 36 -2.72 6.34 -8.83
C VAL A 36 -3.95 6.91 -9.55
N ALA A 37 -3.79 7.94 -10.38
CA ALA A 37 -4.93 8.54 -11.08
C ALA A 37 -5.51 7.57 -12.11
N GLU A 38 -4.65 6.97 -12.94
CA GLU A 38 -5.05 5.92 -13.89
C GLU A 38 -5.68 4.72 -13.18
N PHE A 39 -5.06 4.23 -12.10
CA PHE A 39 -5.63 3.14 -11.31
C PHE A 39 -7.04 3.49 -10.79
N VAL A 40 -7.25 4.70 -10.29
CA VAL A 40 -8.56 5.12 -9.78
C VAL A 40 -9.58 5.23 -10.91
N THR A 41 -9.23 5.87 -12.03
CA THR A 41 -10.16 6.17 -13.12
C THR A 41 -10.48 4.96 -13.98
N GLU A 42 -9.51 4.06 -14.19
CA GLU A 42 -9.64 2.94 -15.14
C GLU A 42 -9.92 1.60 -14.45
N HIS A 43 -9.61 1.46 -13.16
CA HIS A 43 -9.86 0.24 -12.40
C HIS A 43 -10.87 0.45 -11.28
N LEU A 44 -10.48 1.23 -10.26
CA LEU A 44 -11.18 1.25 -8.98
C LEU A 44 -12.63 1.74 -9.11
N ALA A 45 -12.85 2.82 -9.87
CA ALA A 45 -14.16 3.42 -10.06
C ALA A 45 -15.17 2.46 -10.72
N TYR A 46 -14.72 1.52 -11.56
CA TYR A 46 -15.59 0.56 -12.22
C TYR A 46 -15.90 -0.67 -11.35
N GLN A 47 -15.01 -1.00 -10.40
CA GLN A 47 -15.16 -2.09 -9.45
C GLN A 47 -16.10 -1.71 -8.28
N TYR A 48 -15.95 -0.51 -7.73
CA TYR A 48 -16.76 -0.03 -6.61
C TYR A 48 -18.07 0.63 -7.07
N ARG A 49 -19.05 -0.22 -7.40
CA ARG A 49 -20.44 0.21 -7.68
C ARG A 49 -21.25 0.27 -6.39
N ARG A 50 -21.55 1.47 -5.92
CA ARG A 50 -22.35 1.71 -4.71
C ARG A 50 -23.37 2.81 -4.96
N ASP A 51 -24.46 2.79 -4.19
CA ASP A 51 -25.36 3.93 -4.12
C ASP A 51 -24.65 5.07 -3.36
N ILE A 52 -24.32 6.13 -4.09
CA ILE A 52 -23.59 7.29 -3.56
C ILE A 52 -24.57 8.44 -3.33
N ASP A 53 -24.35 9.20 -2.27
CA ASP A 53 -25.23 10.33 -1.96
C ASP A 53 -24.98 11.48 -2.93
N LEU A 54 -25.73 11.51 -4.04
CA LEU A 54 -25.64 12.57 -5.03
C LEU A 54 -26.09 13.94 -4.49
N ALA A 55 -26.88 13.96 -3.42
CA ALA A 55 -27.50 15.17 -2.87
C ALA A 55 -26.80 15.69 -1.61
N GLY A 56 -25.85 14.94 -1.03
CA GLY A 56 -25.15 15.33 0.20
C GLY A 56 -26.05 15.36 1.43
N ARG A 57 -27.05 14.48 1.50
CA ARG A 57 -27.94 14.31 2.66
C ARG A 57 -27.32 13.47 3.77
N SER A 58 -26.10 12.98 3.60
CA SER A 58 -25.35 12.17 4.57
C SER A 58 -25.99 10.82 4.90
N THR A 59 -26.92 10.33 4.09
CA THR A 59 -27.63 9.07 4.38
C THR A 59 -26.99 7.84 3.74
N THR A 60 -26.04 8.04 2.82
CA THR A 60 -25.30 6.98 2.11
C THR A 60 -23.82 7.36 1.94
N PHE A 61 -23.05 6.57 1.18
CA PHE A 61 -21.61 6.77 1.00
C PHE A 61 -21.27 8.13 0.39
N THR A 62 -20.22 8.76 0.94
CA THR A 62 -19.70 10.04 0.44
C THR A 62 -18.52 9.81 -0.49
N TRP A 63 -18.55 10.43 -1.67
CA TRP A 63 -17.43 10.44 -2.62
C TRP A 63 -17.21 11.83 -3.20
N CYS A 64 -15.97 12.32 -3.17
CA CYS A 64 -15.61 13.55 -3.87
C CYS A 64 -15.06 13.22 -5.26
N ALA A 65 -15.69 13.75 -6.32
CA ALA A 65 -15.19 13.58 -7.68
C ALA A 65 -13.79 14.20 -7.87
N GLN A 66 -13.45 15.23 -7.07
CA GLN A 66 -12.12 15.84 -7.02
C GLN A 66 -11.25 15.23 -5.92
N TRP A 67 -11.28 13.90 -5.78
CA TRP A 67 -10.59 13.16 -4.71
C TRP A 67 -9.10 13.53 -4.58
N TRP A 68 -8.43 13.88 -5.68
CA TRP A 68 -7.02 14.29 -5.70
C TRP A 68 -6.72 15.58 -4.92
N ARG A 69 -7.76 16.35 -4.54
CA ARG A 69 -7.64 17.54 -3.70
C ARG A 69 -7.63 17.22 -2.20
N HIS A 70 -7.75 15.95 -1.82
CA HIS A 70 -7.71 15.47 -0.45
C HIS A 70 -6.42 14.67 -0.23
N GLU A 71 -5.43 15.25 0.46
CA GLU A 71 -4.12 14.61 0.68
C GLU A 71 -4.26 13.22 1.32
N GLU A 72 -5.15 13.13 2.31
CA GLU A 72 -5.49 11.90 3.00
C GLU A 72 -6.02 10.81 2.04
N ALA A 73 -6.85 11.19 1.07
CA ALA A 73 -7.38 10.28 0.06
C ALA A 73 -6.32 9.88 -0.97
N VAL A 74 -5.49 10.83 -1.43
CA VAL A 74 -4.36 10.55 -2.34
C VAL A 74 -3.42 9.54 -1.71
N SER A 75 -3.03 9.72 -0.44
CA SER A 75 -2.15 8.79 0.27
C SER A 75 -2.75 7.38 0.36
N ARG A 76 -4.03 7.28 0.74
CA ARG A 76 -4.75 6.00 0.85
C ARG A 76 -4.88 5.27 -0.48
N LEU A 77 -5.32 5.98 -1.51
CA LEU A 77 -5.50 5.43 -2.85
C LEU A 77 -4.17 5.04 -3.47
N THR A 78 -3.09 5.78 -3.18
CA THR A 78 -1.73 5.42 -3.63
C THR A 78 -1.27 4.12 -2.99
N GLY A 79 -1.46 3.95 -1.67
CA GLY A 79 -1.16 2.70 -0.98
C GLY A 79 -2.00 1.54 -1.54
N LEU A 80 -3.29 1.78 -1.79
CA LEU A 80 -4.19 0.79 -2.37
C LEU A 80 -3.76 0.33 -3.77
N TRP A 81 -3.35 1.27 -4.62
CA TRP A 81 -2.80 0.99 -5.95
C TRP A 81 -1.51 0.17 -5.85
N ARG A 82 -0.56 0.54 -4.98
CA ARG A 82 0.68 -0.22 -4.80
C ARG A 82 0.44 -1.64 -4.31
N ALA A 83 -0.51 -1.81 -3.39
CA ALA A 83 -0.92 -3.14 -2.94
C ALA A 83 -1.52 -3.97 -4.09
N TRP A 84 -2.32 -3.34 -4.96
CA TRP A 84 -2.89 -4.00 -6.14
C TRP A 84 -1.81 -4.43 -7.14
N GLU A 85 -0.87 -3.55 -7.48
CA GLU A 85 0.24 -3.84 -8.41
C GLU A 85 1.12 -4.99 -7.92
N ASN A 86 1.31 -5.08 -6.60
CA ASN A 86 2.05 -6.19 -6.01
C ASN A 86 1.24 -7.50 -5.99
N LEU A 87 -0.03 -7.45 -5.56
CA LEU A 87 -0.83 -8.65 -5.35
C LEU A 87 -1.42 -9.23 -6.64
N ARG A 88 -1.58 -8.43 -7.70
CA ARG A 88 -2.07 -8.93 -9.00
C ARG A 88 -1.16 -9.98 -9.65
N THR A 89 0.11 -10.04 -9.24
CA THR A 89 1.07 -11.00 -9.80
C THR A 89 0.89 -12.39 -9.21
N ASP A 90 0.18 -12.54 -8.09
CA ASP A 90 -0.25 -13.84 -7.57
C ASP A 90 -1.55 -14.25 -8.28
N PRO A 91 -1.53 -15.28 -9.16
CA PRO A 91 -2.71 -15.76 -9.87
C PRO A 91 -3.65 -16.57 -8.97
N THR A 92 -3.26 -16.87 -7.73
CA THR A 92 -4.03 -17.71 -6.81
C THR A 92 -4.96 -16.87 -5.93
N THR A 93 -4.42 -16.26 -4.88
CA THR A 93 -5.21 -15.59 -3.83
C THR A 93 -4.99 -14.10 -3.78
N GLY A 94 -4.03 -13.58 -4.55
CA GLY A 94 -3.62 -12.18 -4.55
C GLY A 94 -4.79 -11.20 -4.65
N LEU A 95 -5.73 -11.42 -5.57
CA LEU A 95 -6.91 -10.56 -5.68
C LEU A 95 -7.83 -10.65 -4.46
N ALA A 96 -8.05 -11.84 -3.90
CA ALA A 96 -8.87 -12.01 -2.70
C ALA A 96 -8.23 -11.35 -1.47
N VAL A 97 -6.91 -11.49 -1.33
CA VAL A 97 -6.11 -10.81 -0.29
C VAL A 97 -6.19 -9.30 -0.48
N TRP A 98 -6.04 -8.81 -1.71
CA TRP A 98 -6.13 -7.39 -2.02
C TRP A 98 -7.47 -6.79 -1.57
N TRP A 99 -8.59 -7.45 -1.91
CA TRP A 99 -9.92 -7.02 -1.47
C TRP A 99 -10.05 -6.99 0.05
N ARG A 100 -9.73 -8.13 0.70
CA ARG A 100 -9.92 -8.34 2.14
C ARG A 100 -9.07 -7.40 2.99
N ASP A 101 -7.80 -7.27 2.66
CA ASP A 101 -6.81 -6.63 3.54
C ASP A 101 -6.56 -5.17 3.19
N TYR A 102 -6.82 -4.75 1.94
CA TYR A 102 -6.46 -3.42 1.46
C TYR A 102 -7.66 -2.64 0.93
N ALA A 103 -8.38 -3.17 -0.06
CA ALA A 103 -9.42 -2.43 -0.76
C ALA A 103 -10.61 -2.13 0.14
N ASP A 104 -11.23 -3.14 0.75
CA ASP A 104 -12.42 -2.94 1.56
C ASP A 104 -12.18 -2.08 2.82
N PRO A 105 -11.08 -2.27 3.58
CA PRO A 105 -10.75 -1.37 4.69
C PRO A 105 -10.51 0.07 4.24
N THR A 106 -9.77 0.27 3.14
CA THR A 106 -9.48 1.61 2.62
C THR A 106 -10.74 2.32 2.14
N MET A 107 -11.57 1.62 1.37
CA MET A 107 -12.80 2.19 0.81
C MET A 107 -13.85 2.43 1.89
N ARG A 108 -13.90 1.62 2.95
CA ARG A 108 -14.73 1.88 4.13
C ARG A 108 -14.41 3.25 4.74
N VAL A 109 -13.13 3.58 4.90
CA VAL A 109 -12.70 4.87 5.45
C VAL A 109 -13.01 6.02 4.48
N LEU A 110 -12.75 5.83 3.19
CA LEU A 110 -13.02 6.87 2.18
C LEU A 110 -14.51 7.21 2.07
N PHE A 111 -15.37 6.20 2.17
CA PHE A 111 -16.82 6.39 2.06
C PHE A 111 -17.52 6.80 3.35
N ASP A 112 -16.82 6.79 4.48
CA ASP A 112 -17.37 7.20 5.76
C ASP A 112 -17.86 8.65 5.70
N GLU A 113 -19.03 8.92 6.27
CA GLU A 113 -19.63 10.27 6.27
C GLU A 113 -18.70 11.30 6.93
N LYS A 114 -17.95 10.88 7.95
CA LYS A 114 -16.95 11.69 8.67
C LYS A 114 -15.52 11.41 8.20
N GLY A 115 -15.38 10.68 7.10
CA GLY A 115 -14.10 10.33 6.48
C GLY A 115 -13.46 11.48 5.70
N PRO A 116 -12.43 11.18 4.88
CA PRO A 116 -11.65 12.17 4.15
C PRO A 116 -12.46 13.09 3.23
N PHE A 117 -13.63 12.63 2.77
CA PHE A 117 -14.53 13.39 1.91
C PHE A 117 -15.64 14.13 2.67
N HIS A 118 -15.57 14.22 4.00
CA HIS A 118 -16.57 14.89 4.81
C HIS A 118 -16.88 16.31 4.31
N GLY A 119 -18.17 16.57 4.06
CA GLY A 119 -18.70 17.82 3.52
C GLY A 119 -18.67 17.96 2.00
N CYS A 120 -18.01 17.04 1.28
CA CYS A 120 -18.09 16.98 -0.16
C CYS A 120 -19.31 16.19 -0.63
N THR A 121 -19.71 16.43 -1.87
CA THR A 121 -20.67 15.59 -2.61
C THR A 121 -20.03 15.19 -3.94
N PRO A 122 -20.63 14.24 -4.69
CA PRO A 122 -20.19 13.93 -6.04
C PRO A 122 -20.19 15.13 -6.99
N ARG A 123 -20.93 16.20 -6.67
CA ARG A 123 -21.04 17.42 -7.50
C ARG A 123 -20.30 18.63 -6.94
N ALA A 124 -19.89 18.63 -5.68
CA ALA A 124 -19.28 19.78 -5.02
C ALA A 124 -18.16 19.36 -4.07
N HIS A 125 -16.97 19.96 -4.26
CA HIS A 125 -15.86 19.83 -3.32
C HIS A 125 -15.94 20.95 -2.28
N SER A 126 -16.23 20.57 -1.03
CA SER A 126 -16.38 21.48 0.12
C SER A 126 -15.87 20.80 1.40
N PRO A 127 -14.56 20.52 1.48
CA PRO A 127 -13.98 19.78 2.60
C PRO A 127 -14.20 20.53 3.92
N LYS A 128 -14.52 19.79 4.97
CA LYS A 128 -14.73 20.32 6.33
C LYS A 128 -13.61 19.98 7.31
N GLY A 129 -12.77 19.01 6.97
CA GLY A 129 -11.60 18.65 7.78
C GLY A 129 -10.58 19.79 7.81
N ILE A 130 -9.95 19.98 8.97
CA ILE A 130 -8.75 20.80 9.13
C ILE A 130 -7.56 19.88 9.38
N PRO A 131 -6.32 20.29 9.05
CA PRO A 131 -5.13 19.56 9.48
C PRO A 131 -5.14 19.34 11.00
N LEU A 132 -4.54 18.24 11.45
CA LEU A 132 -4.41 17.98 12.87
C LEU A 132 -3.67 19.14 13.55
N PRO A 133 -4.20 19.71 14.64
CA PRO A 133 -3.48 20.73 15.38
C PRO A 133 -2.25 20.10 16.03
N LEU A 134 -1.09 20.74 15.85
CA LEU A 134 0.20 20.28 16.37
C LEU A 134 0.88 21.41 17.14
N ASP A 135 1.40 21.07 18.32
CA ASP A 135 2.44 21.86 18.96
C ASP A 135 3.82 21.42 18.43
N PRO A 136 4.78 22.34 18.26
CA PRO A 136 6.11 21.96 17.82
C PRO A 136 6.79 21.04 18.87
N PRO A 137 7.53 20.00 18.44
CA PRO A 137 8.30 19.19 19.38
C PRO A 137 9.41 20.03 20.03
N PRO A 138 9.83 19.71 21.27
CA PRO A 138 10.99 20.33 21.89
C PRO A 138 12.24 20.21 21.01
N ALA A 139 13.07 21.25 21.01
CA ALA A 139 14.35 21.24 20.30
C ALA A 139 15.22 20.06 20.77
N GLY A 140 15.82 19.34 19.81
CA GLY A 140 16.70 18.18 20.08
C GLY A 140 15.99 16.85 20.34
N LEU A 141 14.66 16.76 20.22
CA LEU A 141 13.93 15.50 20.47
C LEU A 141 14.16 14.43 19.37
N PHE A 142 14.50 14.84 18.15
CA PHE A 142 14.58 13.96 16.97
C PHE A 142 15.92 14.05 16.22
N ASP A 143 16.95 14.58 16.87
CA ASP A 143 18.32 14.61 16.33
C ASP A 143 19.02 13.24 16.48
#